data_AF-A0A0S8KFR2-F1
#
_entry.id   AF-A0A0S8KFR2-F1
#
_cell.length_a   1.000
_cell.length_b   1.000
_cell.length_c   1.000
_cell.angle_alpha   90.00
_cell.angle_beta   90.00
_cell.angle_gamma   90.00
#
_symmetry.space_group_name_H-M   'P 1'
#
loop_
_entity.id
_entity.type
_entity.pdbx_description
1 polymer ?
#
loop_
_entity_poly.entity_id
_entity_poly.type
_entity_poly.pdbx_seq_one_letter_code
_entity_poly.pdbx_strand_id
1 'polypeptide(L)'
;MAIRKSKKNIKRRISFRHGALRAKKRQKTSRIGPSLIRLLKILSIACAVVLIGLLLIHAEKYVVSSRGIQSGPVVLVDAPEWVGEQLKAKILAVAGGRTFRLDEEAARLVAENLKSSAWLSNINTLTTDKSIEVHATFRKPIALVKSGLSNFYVDAEQVVLDYVPMPHLLIVEIRGLTPVVIMPKFGQVWRRDDLNAAIMLIDRINRRDRMETSVKPLLSEIAAIDVSNYQGRKNSSGSHIVLYTHDNIEIQWGAELDAWQKYLESTDEQKLAKLYGYYKEKGTLSGRVQFINLRDPRDNIPLPIDRY
;
A
#
# COMPACT_ATOMS: atom_id res chain seq x y z
N MET A 1 -27.84 32.28 -79.48
CA MET A 1 -28.91 31.57 -80.20
C MET A 1 -28.45 31.38 -81.65
N ALA A 2 -27.88 30.22 -82.00
CA ALA A 2 -27.48 29.86 -83.36
C ALA A 2 -27.11 28.36 -83.46
N ILE A 3 -28.08 27.57 -83.94
CA ILE A 3 -27.99 26.57 -85.03
C ILE A 3 -26.60 25.91 -85.28
N ARG A 4 -26.45 24.58 -85.15
CA ARG A 4 -26.60 23.56 -86.24
C ARG A 4 -26.14 22.15 -85.82
N LYS A 5 -26.87 21.16 -86.34
CA LYS A 5 -26.73 19.70 -86.24
C LYS A 5 -25.46 19.17 -86.95
N SER A 6 -24.89 18.04 -86.48
CA SER A 6 -24.53 16.89 -87.34
C SER A 6 -23.98 15.67 -86.55
N LYS A 7 -24.50 14.48 -86.89
CA LYS A 7 -24.07 13.13 -86.45
C LYS A 7 -22.67 12.76 -86.96
N LYS A 8 -21.94 11.88 -86.24
CA LYS A 8 -21.37 10.63 -86.82
C LYS A 8 -20.76 9.69 -85.78
N ASN A 9 -21.29 8.47 -85.74
CA ASN A 9 -20.69 7.25 -85.18
C ASN A 9 -19.36 6.93 -85.86
N ILE A 10 -18.30 6.62 -85.09
CA ILE A 10 -17.14 5.86 -85.58
C ILE A 10 -16.70 4.85 -84.51
N LYS A 11 -17.03 3.57 -84.77
CA LYS A 11 -16.41 2.40 -84.14
C LYS A 11 -14.96 2.28 -84.64
N ARG A 12 -14.00 2.01 -83.75
CA ARG A 12 -12.70 1.42 -84.14
C ARG A 12 -12.51 0.07 -83.44
N ARG A 13 -12.78 -0.98 -84.21
CA ARG A 13 -12.20 -2.32 -84.06
C ARG A 13 -10.69 -2.21 -84.29
N ILE A 14 -9.88 -2.73 -83.38
CA ILE A 14 -8.50 -3.12 -83.68
C ILE A 14 -8.49 -4.64 -83.72
N SER A 15 -8.45 -5.15 -84.95
CA SER A 15 -8.21 -6.54 -85.30
C SER A 15 -6.73 -6.72 -85.57
N PHE A 16 -6.05 -7.62 -84.85
CA PHE A 16 -4.79 -8.19 -85.32
C PHE A 16 -5.05 -9.61 -85.80
N ARG A 17 -4.90 -9.79 -87.12
CA ARG A 17 -4.79 -11.07 -87.80
C ARG A 17 -3.50 -11.74 -87.34
N HIS A 18 -3.56 -13.03 -86.99
CA HIS A 18 -2.42 -13.93 -87.16
C HIS A 18 -2.89 -15.21 -87.85
N GLY A 19 -2.16 -15.54 -88.90
CA GLY A 19 -2.52 -16.52 -89.91
C GLY A 19 -2.47 -17.95 -89.40
N ALA A 20 -3.29 -18.76 -90.06
CA ALA A 20 -3.28 -20.20 -89.95
C ALA A 20 -2.02 -20.79 -90.61
N LEU A 21 -1.23 -21.53 -89.82
CA LEU A 21 -0.37 -22.58 -90.34
C LEU A 21 -0.56 -23.83 -89.46
N ARG A 22 -1.09 -24.87 -90.10
CA ARG A 22 -1.22 -26.24 -89.59
C ARG A 22 0.18 -26.80 -89.26
N ALA A 23 0.37 -27.31 -88.05
CA ALA A 23 1.41 -28.30 -87.78
C ALA A 23 1.02 -29.22 -86.59
N LYS A 24 0.79 -30.49 -86.95
CA LYS A 24 0.98 -31.73 -86.17
C LYS A 24 0.64 -31.74 -84.67
N LYS A 25 -0.48 -32.42 -84.38
CA LYS A 25 -0.71 -33.23 -83.16
C LYS A 25 0.60 -33.89 -82.68
N ARG A 26 1.10 -33.44 -81.53
CA ARG A 26 1.82 -34.27 -80.56
C ARG A 26 1.06 -34.17 -79.24
N GLN A 27 0.23 -35.16 -78.96
CA GLN A 27 -0.25 -35.43 -77.60
C GLN A 27 0.97 -35.71 -76.73
N LYS A 28 1.50 -34.69 -76.05
CA LYS A 28 2.27 -34.90 -74.83
C LYS A 28 1.25 -35.14 -73.72
N THR A 29 0.94 -36.41 -73.51
CA THR A 29 0.34 -36.88 -72.27
C THR A 29 1.24 -36.44 -71.11
N SER A 30 0.87 -35.38 -70.41
CA SER A 30 1.48 -35.08 -69.12
C SER A 30 1.02 -36.17 -68.16
N ARG A 31 1.82 -37.24 -68.06
CA ARG A 31 1.82 -38.15 -66.89
C ARG A 31 2.31 -37.35 -65.68
N ILE A 32 1.47 -36.44 -65.18
CA ILE A 32 1.61 -35.95 -63.81
C ILE A 32 0.92 -37.03 -62.98
N GLY A 33 1.73 -37.92 -62.40
CA GLY A 33 1.22 -38.98 -61.54
C GLY A 33 0.37 -38.41 -60.40
N PRO A 34 -0.62 -39.16 -59.89
CA PRO A 34 -1.50 -38.72 -58.81
C PRO A 34 -0.76 -38.31 -57.52
N SER A 35 0.54 -38.61 -57.39
CA SER A 35 1.42 -38.17 -56.31
C SER A 35 1.77 -36.68 -56.33
N LEU A 36 1.93 -36.08 -57.52
CA LEU A 36 2.40 -34.69 -57.65
C LEU A 36 1.26 -33.69 -57.34
N ILE A 37 0.03 -34.06 -57.69
CA ILE A 37 -1.18 -33.31 -57.31
C ILE A 37 -1.39 -33.34 -55.79
N ARG A 38 -1.05 -34.45 -55.12
CA ARG A 38 -1.10 -34.54 -53.64
C ARG A 38 -0.03 -33.66 -52.99
N LEU A 39 1.20 -33.65 -53.52
CA LEU A 39 2.28 -32.79 -53.03
C LEU A 39 1.96 -31.29 -53.15
N LEU A 40 1.38 -30.86 -54.28
CA LEU A 40 0.94 -29.47 -54.46
C LEU A 40 -0.17 -29.07 -53.48
N LYS A 41 -1.12 -29.98 -53.19
CA LYS A 41 -2.16 -29.73 -52.18
C LYS A 41 -1.56 -29.56 -50.78
N ILE A 42 -0.65 -30.44 -50.38
CA ILE A 42 0.03 -30.37 -49.08
C ILE A 42 0.83 -29.06 -48.97
N LEU A 43 1.57 -28.69 -50.02
CA LEU A 43 2.34 -27.45 -50.04
C LEU A 43 1.45 -26.20 -49.96
N SER A 44 0.30 -26.21 -50.66
CA SER A 44 -0.65 -25.10 -50.60
C SER A 44 -1.26 -24.92 -49.21
N ILE A 45 -1.56 -26.02 -48.51
CA ILE A 45 -2.05 -25.99 -47.13
C ILE A 45 -0.97 -25.49 -46.17
N ALA A 46 0.27 -26.00 -46.30
CA ALA A 46 1.39 -25.52 -45.49
C ALA A 46 1.64 -24.02 -45.66
N CYS A 47 1.59 -23.52 -46.90
CA CYS A 47 1.76 -22.11 -47.21
C CYS A 47 0.61 -21.26 -46.62
N ALA A 48 -0.63 -21.74 -46.71
CA ALA A 48 -1.78 -21.07 -46.10
C ALA A 48 -1.66 -21.00 -44.57
N VAL A 49 -1.23 -22.07 -43.90
CA VAL A 49 -1.01 -22.09 -42.44
C VAL A 49 0.06 -21.08 -42.03
N VAL A 50 1.18 -21.01 -42.76
CA VAL A 50 2.24 -20.02 -42.50
C VAL A 50 1.73 -18.59 -42.70
N LEU A 51 0.96 -18.34 -43.77
CA LEU A 51 0.41 -17.01 -44.06
C LEU A 51 -0.59 -16.57 -42.97
N ILE A 52 -1.43 -17.50 -42.49
CA ILE A 52 -2.37 -17.25 -41.39
C ILE A 52 -1.61 -16.99 -40.08
N GLY A 53 -0.56 -17.77 -39.78
CA GLY A 53 0.29 -17.53 -38.61
C GLY A 53 0.94 -16.15 -38.63
N LEU A 54 1.47 -15.73 -39.79
CA LEU A 54 2.04 -14.39 -39.96
C LEU A 54 0.97 -13.29 -39.83
N LEU A 55 -0.23 -13.49 -40.39
CA LEU A 55 -1.35 -12.57 -40.25
C LEU A 55 -1.82 -12.43 -38.81
N LEU A 56 -1.86 -13.51 -38.03
CA LEU A 56 -2.23 -13.48 -36.62
C LEU A 56 -1.20 -12.71 -35.78
N ILE A 57 0.10 -12.97 -36.01
CA ILE A 57 1.19 -12.22 -35.35
C ILE A 57 1.14 -10.73 -35.73
N HIS A 58 0.83 -10.41 -36.99
CA HIS A 58 0.70 -9.02 -37.43
C HIS A 58 -0.57 -8.36 -36.88
N ALA A 59 -1.69 -9.07 -36.83
CA ALA A 59 -2.93 -8.58 -36.25
C ALA A 59 -2.80 -8.31 -34.76
N GLU A 60 -2.08 -9.16 -34.02
CA GLU A 60 -1.78 -8.96 -32.60
C GLU A 60 -0.94 -7.67 -32.41
N LYS A 61 0.11 -7.49 -33.21
CA LYS A 61 0.88 -6.23 -33.23
C LYS A 61 0.04 -5.01 -33.63
N TYR A 62 -0.86 -5.16 -34.60
CA TYR A 62 -1.67 -4.06 -35.12
C TYR A 62 -2.78 -3.65 -34.14
N VAL A 63 -3.42 -4.60 -33.47
CA VAL A 63 -4.42 -4.36 -32.41
C VAL A 63 -3.77 -3.67 -31.22
N VAL A 64 -2.52 -4.02 -30.89
CA VAL A 64 -1.72 -3.32 -29.86
C VAL A 64 -1.42 -1.87 -30.28
N SER A 65 -1.16 -1.60 -31.57
CA SER A 65 -0.88 -0.23 -32.06
C SER A 65 -2.10 0.63 -32.39
N SER A 66 -3.31 0.05 -32.48
CA SER A 66 -4.54 0.78 -32.88
C SER A 66 -5.36 1.31 -31.72
N ARG A 67 -5.07 0.91 -30.48
CA ARG A 67 -5.65 1.56 -29.29
C ARG A 67 -4.92 2.89 -29.14
N GLY A 68 -5.60 4.01 -29.43
CA GLY A 68 -5.06 5.34 -29.12
C GLY A 68 -4.55 5.38 -27.68
N ILE A 69 -3.55 6.22 -27.40
CA ILE A 69 -2.94 6.34 -26.07
C ILE A 69 -4.02 6.75 -25.08
N GLN A 70 -4.65 5.77 -24.43
CA GLN A 70 -5.65 5.99 -23.41
C GLN A 70 -4.90 6.46 -22.17
N SER A 71 -5.36 7.58 -21.62
CA SER A 71 -4.86 8.11 -20.36
C SER A 71 -5.96 8.00 -19.33
N GLY A 72 -5.60 7.62 -18.11
CA GLY A 72 -6.56 7.43 -17.03
C GLY A 72 -5.95 7.71 -15.67
N PRO A 73 -6.77 7.77 -14.62
CA PRO A 73 -6.30 8.11 -13.29
C PRO A 73 -5.50 6.98 -12.64
N VAL A 74 -4.68 7.33 -11.65
CA VAL A 74 -4.18 6.37 -10.65
C VAL A 74 -5.22 6.25 -9.53
N VAL A 75 -5.61 5.02 -9.22
CA VAL A 75 -6.60 4.69 -8.19
C VAL A 75 -5.92 3.90 -7.09
N LEU A 76 -6.02 4.38 -5.85
CA LEU A 76 -5.59 3.64 -4.67
C LEU A 76 -6.68 2.64 -4.30
N VAL A 77 -6.43 1.36 -4.52
CA VAL A 77 -7.40 0.29 -4.26
C VAL A 77 -7.39 -0.08 -2.79
N ASP A 78 -8.58 -0.35 -2.23
CA ASP A 78 -8.80 -0.75 -0.85
C ASP A 78 -8.17 0.19 0.20
N ALA A 79 -8.06 1.49 -0.14
CA ALA A 79 -7.59 2.49 0.81
C ALA A 79 -8.52 2.53 2.04
N PRO A 80 -8.00 2.27 3.25
CA PRO A 80 -8.83 2.26 4.46
C PRO A 80 -9.54 3.60 4.71
N GLU A 81 -10.67 3.57 5.41
CA GLU A 81 -11.47 4.79 5.70
C GLU A 81 -10.70 5.89 6.42
N TRP A 82 -9.68 5.52 7.21
CA TRP A 82 -8.83 6.49 7.91
C TRP A 82 -7.88 7.25 6.98
N VAL A 83 -7.67 6.77 5.76
CA VAL A 83 -6.86 7.45 4.73
C VAL A 83 -7.69 8.60 4.16
N GLY A 84 -7.59 9.76 4.79
CA GLY A 84 -8.26 10.97 4.33
C GLY A 84 -7.73 11.50 2.99
N GLU A 85 -8.50 12.39 2.37
CA GLU A 85 -8.19 12.97 1.05
C GLU A 85 -6.83 13.68 0.99
N GLN A 86 -6.40 14.32 2.08
CA GLN A 86 -5.09 14.95 2.16
C GLN A 86 -3.95 13.92 2.01
N LEU A 87 -4.06 12.76 2.66
CA LEU A 87 -3.07 11.70 2.53
C LEU A 87 -3.13 11.06 1.14
N LYS A 88 -4.32 10.81 0.60
CA LYS A 88 -4.47 10.29 -0.78
C LYS A 88 -3.81 11.23 -1.79
N ALA A 89 -4.08 12.53 -1.70
CA ALA A 89 -3.49 13.53 -2.58
C ALA A 89 -1.96 13.55 -2.49
N LYS A 90 -1.41 13.39 -1.28
CA LYS A 90 0.02 13.32 -1.04
C LYS A 90 0.66 12.07 -1.65
N ILE A 91 0.04 10.91 -1.48
CA ILE A 91 0.48 9.65 -2.09
C ILE A 91 0.44 9.75 -3.62
N LEU A 92 -0.62 10.32 -4.20
CA LEU A 92 -0.74 10.53 -5.64
C LEU A 92 0.28 11.55 -6.17
N ALA A 93 0.64 12.57 -5.39
CA ALA A 93 1.72 13.48 -5.76
C ALA A 93 3.06 12.74 -5.86
N VAL A 94 3.34 11.82 -4.92
CA VAL A 94 4.54 10.96 -4.94
C VAL A 94 4.54 10.06 -6.17
N ALA A 95 3.38 9.54 -6.60
CA ALA A 95 3.28 8.72 -7.81
C ALA A 95 3.73 9.43 -9.10
N GLY A 96 3.81 10.77 -9.09
CA GLY A 96 4.18 11.60 -10.24
C GLY A 96 2.98 12.32 -10.89
N GLY A 97 1.80 12.29 -10.26
CA GLY A 97 0.61 12.97 -10.76
C GLY A 97 -0.68 12.17 -10.58
N ARG A 98 -1.74 12.62 -11.24
CA ARG A 98 -3.07 11.97 -11.17
C ARG A 98 -3.41 11.14 -12.39
N THR A 99 -2.86 11.48 -13.56
CA THR A 99 -3.24 10.90 -14.84
C THR A 99 -2.00 10.40 -15.57
N PHE A 100 -2.06 9.17 -16.05
CA PHE A 100 -0.97 8.50 -16.74
C PHE A 100 -1.49 7.79 -17.97
N ARG A 101 -0.57 7.44 -18.87
CA ARG A 101 -0.87 6.51 -19.97
C ARG A 101 -1.24 5.16 -19.37
N LEU A 102 -2.27 4.51 -19.91
CA LEU A 102 -2.73 3.20 -19.47
C LEU A 102 -1.91 2.10 -20.16
N ASP A 103 -0.63 2.04 -19.82
CA ASP A 103 0.31 1.02 -20.26
C ASP A 103 1.14 0.47 -19.08
N GLU A 104 1.84 -0.64 -19.31
CA GLU A 104 2.63 -1.32 -18.28
C GLU A 104 3.85 -0.50 -17.83
N GLU A 105 4.42 0.29 -18.74
CA GLU A 105 5.57 1.15 -18.45
C GLU A 105 5.20 2.26 -17.45
N ALA A 106 4.07 2.93 -17.67
CA ALA A 106 3.54 3.92 -16.74
C ALA A 106 3.19 3.30 -15.39
N ALA A 107 2.58 2.10 -15.36
CA ALA A 107 2.28 1.42 -14.10
C ALA A 107 3.53 1.01 -13.32
N ARG A 108 4.60 0.61 -14.02
CA ARG A 108 5.90 0.35 -13.40
C ARG A 108 6.52 1.63 -12.83
N LEU A 109 6.47 2.73 -13.58
CA LEU A 109 6.97 4.02 -13.09
C LEU A 109 6.22 4.50 -11.85
N VAL A 110 4.88 4.39 -11.85
CA VAL A 110 4.03 4.69 -10.68
C VAL A 110 4.46 3.83 -9.48
N ALA A 111 4.64 2.52 -9.67
CA ALA A 111 5.08 1.62 -8.60
C ALA A 111 6.46 2.02 -8.05
N GLU A 112 7.44 2.30 -8.91
CA GLU A 112 8.78 2.72 -8.50
C GLU A 112 8.76 4.02 -7.71
N ASN A 113 8.02 5.03 -8.19
CA ASN A 113 7.86 6.30 -7.49
C ASN A 113 7.24 6.11 -6.10
N LEU A 114 6.19 5.28 -6.02
CA LEU A 114 5.48 5.00 -4.78
C LEU A 114 6.31 4.24 -3.75
N LYS A 115 7.40 3.55 -4.13
CA LYS A 115 8.34 2.95 -3.15
C LYS A 115 8.97 3.98 -2.21
N SER A 116 9.03 5.25 -2.61
CA SER A 116 9.48 6.34 -1.75
C SER A 116 8.41 6.83 -0.76
N SER A 117 7.15 6.39 -0.91
CA SER A 117 6.08 6.73 0.02
C SER A 117 6.22 5.94 1.31
N ALA A 118 6.42 6.66 2.42
CA ALA A 118 6.49 6.05 3.75
C ALA A 118 5.17 5.41 4.20
N TRP A 119 4.04 5.80 3.61
CA TRP A 119 2.70 5.35 4.01
C TRP A 119 2.28 4.00 3.42
N LEU A 120 3.02 3.52 2.42
CA LEU A 120 2.69 2.32 1.66
C LEU A 120 3.78 1.25 1.83
N SER A 121 3.36 0.00 1.74
CA SER A 121 4.25 -1.16 1.63
C SER A 121 3.60 -2.21 0.73
N ASN A 122 4.38 -3.20 0.26
CA ASN A 122 3.89 -4.26 -0.62
C ASN A 122 3.13 -3.72 -1.85
N ILE A 123 3.72 -2.72 -2.52
CA ILE A 123 3.08 -2.02 -3.63
C ILE A 123 3.06 -2.93 -4.87
N ASN A 124 1.87 -3.12 -5.43
CA ASN A 124 1.64 -3.74 -6.71
C ASN A 124 0.74 -2.84 -7.57
N THR A 125 0.96 -2.84 -8.89
CA THR A 125 0.16 -2.03 -9.82
C THR A 125 -0.47 -2.91 -10.90
N LEU A 126 -1.70 -2.56 -11.26
CA LEU A 126 -2.46 -3.22 -12.32
C LEU A 126 -2.98 -2.16 -13.30
N THR A 127 -2.64 -2.30 -14.58
CA THR A 127 -3.17 -1.43 -15.63
C THR A 127 -4.50 -2.00 -16.13
N THR A 128 -5.58 -1.22 -16.04
CA THR A 128 -6.88 -1.53 -16.62
C THR A 128 -7.15 -0.69 -17.87
N ASP A 129 -8.31 -0.87 -18.50
CA ASP A 129 -8.78 -0.04 -19.61
C ASP A 129 -9.13 1.39 -19.19
N LYS A 130 -9.24 1.66 -17.88
CA LYS A 130 -9.68 2.94 -17.33
C LYS A 130 -8.68 3.61 -16.40
N SER A 131 -7.84 2.84 -15.70
CA SER A 131 -6.98 3.37 -14.64
C SER A 131 -5.73 2.52 -14.43
N ILE A 132 -4.76 3.09 -13.71
CA ILE A 132 -3.70 2.32 -13.05
C ILE A 132 -4.15 2.12 -11.60
N GLU A 133 -4.46 0.88 -11.25
CA GLU A 133 -4.86 0.48 -9.92
C GLU A 133 -3.62 0.17 -9.08
N VAL A 134 -3.53 0.75 -7.88
CA VAL A 134 -2.45 0.55 -6.92
C VAL A 134 -3.00 -0.26 -5.75
N HIS A 135 -2.50 -1.49 -5.60
CA HIS A 135 -2.75 -2.32 -4.44
C HIS A 135 -1.55 -2.24 -3.51
N ALA A 136 -1.78 -1.86 -2.25
CA ALA A 136 -0.71 -1.72 -1.27
C ALA A 136 -1.23 -1.92 0.16
N THR A 137 -0.32 -2.26 1.07
CA THR A 137 -0.60 -2.25 2.51
C THR A 137 -0.38 -0.84 3.06
N PHE A 138 -1.45 -0.22 3.57
CA PHE A 138 -1.42 1.10 4.18
C PHE A 138 -0.94 1.04 5.63
N ARG A 139 0.11 1.80 5.94
CA ARG A 139 0.67 1.89 7.29
C ARG A 139 -0.16 2.83 8.14
N LYS A 140 -0.87 2.28 9.14
CA LYS A 140 -1.68 3.06 10.07
C LYS A 140 -0.80 3.65 11.17
N PRO A 141 -0.82 4.98 11.39
CA PRO A 141 -0.07 5.60 12.46
C PRO A 141 -0.73 5.24 13.80
N ILE A 142 0.08 4.92 14.80
CA ILE A 142 -0.38 4.60 16.16
C ILE A 142 0.15 5.59 17.19
N ALA A 143 1.27 6.25 16.86
CA ALA A 143 1.94 7.18 17.74
C ALA A 143 2.42 8.42 16.98
N LEU A 144 2.42 9.54 17.68
CA LEU A 144 3.03 10.80 17.27
C LEU A 144 4.31 11.00 18.08
N VAL A 145 5.41 11.33 17.42
CA VAL A 145 6.64 11.76 18.10
C VAL A 145 6.95 13.20 17.71
N LYS A 146 7.27 14.00 18.72
CA LYS A 146 7.73 15.39 18.56
C LYS A 146 9.22 15.45 18.84
N SER A 147 10.00 15.91 17.88
CA SER A 147 11.45 16.11 18.02
C SER A 147 11.83 17.51 17.55
N GLY A 148 12.10 18.40 18.50
CA GLY A 148 12.31 19.81 18.23
C GLY A 148 11.10 20.45 17.55
N LEU A 149 11.28 20.98 16.34
CA LEU A 149 10.22 21.57 15.51
C LEU A 149 9.54 20.55 14.57
N SER A 150 10.02 19.31 14.54
CA SER A 150 9.53 18.27 13.63
C SER A 150 8.53 17.36 14.33
N ASN A 151 7.44 17.08 13.62
CA ASN A 151 6.46 16.07 13.98
C ASN A 151 6.54 14.95 12.96
N PHE A 152 6.40 13.72 13.42
CA PHE A 152 6.28 12.55 12.55
C PHE A 152 5.50 11.46 13.26
N TYR A 153 4.83 10.60 12.50
CA TYR A 153 4.15 9.46 13.08
C TYR A 153 5.03 8.22 13.06
N VAL A 154 4.63 7.24 13.84
CA VAL A 154 5.20 5.91 13.83
C VAL A 154 4.06 4.89 13.77
N ASP A 155 4.24 3.85 12.94
CA ASP A 155 3.31 2.72 12.85
C ASP A 155 3.64 1.61 13.86
N ALA A 156 2.87 0.52 13.83
CA ALA A 156 3.08 -0.64 14.70
C ALA A 156 4.42 -1.37 14.46
N GLU A 157 5.04 -1.19 13.29
CA GLU A 157 6.34 -1.79 12.92
C GLU A 157 7.51 -0.83 13.20
N GLN A 158 7.28 0.25 13.95
CA GLN A 158 8.26 1.31 14.21
C GLN A 158 8.72 2.07 12.95
N VAL A 159 7.97 2.02 11.84
CA VAL A 159 8.30 2.78 10.64
C VAL A 159 7.94 4.24 10.82
N VAL A 160 8.89 5.14 10.54
CA VAL A 160 8.69 6.58 10.60
C VAL A 160 7.88 7.04 9.39
N LEU A 161 6.74 7.69 9.65
CA LEU A 161 5.87 8.28 8.64
C LEU A 161 5.96 9.79 8.75
N ASP A 162 5.92 10.48 7.61
CA ASP A 162 5.89 11.94 7.62
C ASP A 162 4.54 12.47 8.12
N TYR A 163 4.55 13.67 8.71
CA TYR A 163 3.35 14.20 9.35
C TYR A 163 2.28 14.66 8.34
N VAL A 164 1.06 14.22 8.59
CA VAL A 164 -0.18 14.68 7.93
C VAL A 164 -1.24 14.81 9.04
N PRO A 165 -1.90 15.95 9.24
CA PRO A 165 -2.92 16.07 10.27
C PRO A 165 -4.02 15.01 10.14
N MET A 166 -4.28 14.26 11.22
CA MET A 166 -5.26 13.16 11.25
C MET A 166 -6.13 13.24 12.53
N PRO A 167 -6.98 14.27 12.67
CA PRO A 167 -7.71 14.53 13.92
C PRO A 167 -8.70 13.43 14.31
N HIS A 168 -9.10 12.55 13.37
CA HIS A 168 -10.05 11.48 13.62
C HIS A 168 -9.41 10.16 14.07
N LEU A 169 -8.08 10.07 14.06
CA LEU A 169 -7.37 8.89 14.54
C LEU A 169 -6.96 9.05 16.00
N LEU A 170 -7.13 7.97 16.76
CA LEU A 170 -6.57 7.85 18.10
C LEU A 170 -5.05 7.64 17.97
N ILE A 171 -4.30 8.72 18.12
CA ILE A 171 -2.84 8.75 18.04
C ILE A 171 -2.30 9.28 19.36
N VAL A 172 -1.51 8.46 20.05
CA VAL A 172 -0.90 8.83 21.34
C VAL A 172 0.45 9.49 21.10
N GLU A 173 0.75 10.56 21.83
CA GLU A 173 2.07 11.19 21.77
C GLU A 173 3.10 10.36 22.55
N ILE A 174 4.26 10.07 21.98
CA ILE A 174 5.38 9.45 22.70
C ILE A 174 6.41 10.53 23.03
N ARG A 175 6.74 10.64 24.31
CA ARG A 175 7.68 11.62 24.88
C ARG A 175 8.89 10.93 25.48
N GLY A 176 9.97 11.69 25.65
CA GLY A 176 11.11 11.23 26.44
C GLY A 176 12.02 10.19 25.76
N LEU A 177 11.86 9.99 24.45
CA LEU A 177 12.78 9.13 23.70
C LEU A 177 14.22 9.61 23.88
N THR A 178 15.15 8.65 23.91
CA THR A 178 16.57 8.97 23.94
C THR A 178 16.94 9.82 22.72
N PRO A 179 17.62 10.97 22.89
CA PRO A 179 18.05 11.79 21.79
C PRO A 179 18.91 11.00 20.79
N VAL A 180 18.71 11.26 19.50
CA VAL A 180 19.51 10.67 18.42
C VAL A 180 20.21 11.76 17.62
N VAL A 181 21.41 11.46 17.13
CA VAL A 181 22.19 12.37 16.27
C VAL A 181 21.57 12.43 14.87
N ILE A 182 21.09 11.29 14.37
CA ILE A 182 20.50 11.16 13.03
C ILE A 182 19.12 10.52 13.17
N MET A 183 18.10 11.25 12.76
CA MET A 183 16.74 10.74 12.65
C MET A 183 16.63 9.78 11.45
N PRO A 184 15.93 8.64 11.58
CA PRO A 184 15.65 7.78 10.44
C PRO A 184 14.86 8.54 9.36
N LYS A 185 15.08 8.19 8.10
CA LYS A 185 14.30 8.74 7.00
C LYS A 185 12.86 8.19 7.05
N PHE A 186 11.92 8.91 6.47
CA PHE A 186 10.56 8.40 6.29
C PHE A 186 10.57 7.06 5.53
N GLY A 187 9.76 6.11 5.98
CA GLY A 187 9.73 4.74 5.47
C GLY A 187 10.78 3.81 6.08
N GLN A 188 11.69 4.31 6.92
CA GLN A 188 12.65 3.48 7.65
C GLN A 188 12.14 3.10 9.04
N VAL A 189 12.53 1.91 9.50
CA VAL A 189 12.25 1.44 10.86
C VAL A 189 13.15 2.16 11.86
N TRP A 190 12.56 2.77 12.89
CA TRP A 190 13.28 3.38 13.99
C TRP A 190 13.44 2.40 15.15
N ARG A 191 14.39 1.48 15.04
CA ARG A 191 14.63 0.44 16.05
C ARG A 191 15.16 1.05 17.36
N ARG A 192 14.29 1.10 18.37
CA ARG A 192 14.53 1.77 19.64
C ARG A 192 13.78 1.04 20.75
N ASP A 193 14.46 0.61 21.80
CA ASP A 193 13.82 -0.16 22.87
C ASP A 193 12.79 0.67 23.67
N ASP A 194 13.09 1.96 23.90
CA ASP A 194 12.17 2.89 24.56
C ASP A 194 10.93 3.21 23.72
N LEU A 195 11.09 3.39 22.40
CA LEU A 195 9.98 3.53 21.45
C LEU A 195 9.14 2.25 21.39
N ASN A 196 9.79 1.09 21.29
CA ASN A 196 9.14 -0.20 21.24
C ASN A 196 8.32 -0.46 22.51
N ALA A 197 8.84 -0.12 23.69
CA ALA A 197 8.11 -0.27 24.94
C ALA A 197 6.80 0.55 24.96
N ALA A 198 6.84 1.79 24.48
CA ALA A 198 5.64 2.62 24.34
C ALA A 198 4.65 2.04 23.30
N ILE A 199 5.14 1.61 22.14
CA ILE A 199 4.30 1.01 21.08
C ILE A 199 3.63 -0.28 21.56
N MET A 200 4.38 -1.17 22.23
CA MET A 200 3.82 -2.41 22.76
C MET A 200 2.75 -2.14 23.82
N LEU A 201 2.92 -1.09 24.64
CA LEU A 201 1.92 -0.68 25.61
C LEU A 201 0.65 -0.13 24.92
N ILE A 202 0.79 0.74 23.92
CA ILE A 202 -0.33 1.23 23.09
C ILE A 202 -1.08 0.05 22.48
N ASP A 203 -0.37 -0.90 21.88
CA ASP A 203 -0.97 -2.05 21.23
C ASP A 203 -1.67 -2.96 22.25
N ARG A 204 -1.08 -3.20 23.42
CA ARG A 204 -1.70 -3.99 24.50
C ARG A 204 -3.01 -3.36 24.98
N ILE A 205 -3.04 -2.04 25.20
CA ILE A 205 -4.26 -1.31 25.59
C ILE A 205 -5.29 -1.37 24.45
N ASN A 206 -4.89 -1.08 23.21
CA ASN A 206 -5.78 -1.13 22.05
C ASN A 206 -6.40 -2.51 21.82
N ARG A 207 -5.65 -3.60 22.01
CA ARG A 207 -6.19 -4.97 21.97
C ARG A 207 -7.27 -5.18 23.03
N ARG A 208 -7.04 -4.67 24.25
CA ARG A 208 -7.99 -4.79 25.36
C ARG A 208 -9.23 -3.92 25.16
N ASP A 209 -9.08 -2.72 24.61
CA ASP A 209 -10.20 -1.87 24.21
C ASP A 209 -11.14 -2.58 23.24
N ARG A 210 -10.61 -3.26 22.22
CA ARG A 210 -11.42 -4.05 21.27
C ARG A 210 -12.22 -5.16 21.92
N MET A 211 -11.78 -5.68 23.08
CA MET A 211 -12.45 -6.75 23.81
C MET A 211 -13.44 -6.22 24.85
N GLU A 212 -13.15 -5.07 25.48
CA GLU A 212 -13.90 -4.59 26.64
C GLU A 212 -14.79 -3.36 26.36
N THR A 213 -14.46 -2.52 25.37
CA THR A 213 -15.18 -1.26 25.13
C THR A 213 -15.04 -0.79 23.68
N SER A 214 -16.13 -0.90 22.91
CA SER A 214 -16.18 -0.41 21.53
C SER A 214 -16.54 1.07 21.39
N VAL A 215 -17.28 1.64 22.35
CA VAL A 215 -17.85 3.00 22.22
C VAL A 215 -16.85 4.09 22.60
N LYS A 216 -16.12 3.92 23.71
CA LYS A 216 -15.16 4.90 24.21
C LYS A 216 -13.89 4.19 24.70
N PRO A 217 -12.97 3.83 23.79
CA PRO A 217 -11.76 3.08 24.13
C PRO A 217 -10.93 3.82 25.18
N LEU A 218 -10.35 3.11 26.14
CA LEU A 218 -9.53 3.71 27.20
C LEU A 218 -8.35 4.48 26.60
N LEU A 219 -7.78 3.99 25.49
CA LEU A 219 -6.70 4.67 24.78
C LEU A 219 -7.05 6.10 24.34
N SER A 220 -8.35 6.42 24.14
CA SER A 220 -8.77 7.78 23.79
C SER A 220 -8.60 8.79 24.93
N GLU A 221 -8.50 8.32 26.18
CA GLU A 221 -8.26 9.15 27.36
C GLU A 221 -6.76 9.42 27.57
N ILE A 222 -5.88 8.69 26.88
CA ILE A 222 -4.43 8.81 27.01
C ILE A 222 -3.92 9.78 25.95
N ALA A 223 -3.38 10.91 26.39
CA ALA A 223 -2.79 11.93 25.53
C ALA A 223 -1.34 11.60 25.17
N ALA A 224 -0.56 11.11 26.13
CA ALA A 224 0.85 10.83 25.93
C ALA A 224 1.35 9.64 26.75
N ILE A 225 2.44 9.04 26.27
CA ILE A 225 3.26 8.07 27.01
C ILE A 225 4.67 8.65 27.08
N ASP A 226 5.13 8.93 28.29
CA ASP A 226 6.50 9.35 28.56
C ASP A 226 7.38 8.15 28.93
N VAL A 227 8.45 7.97 28.16
CA VAL A 227 9.48 6.96 28.38
C VAL A 227 10.83 7.61 28.74
N SER A 228 10.81 8.85 29.25
CA SER A 228 12.02 9.58 29.62
C SER A 228 12.83 8.93 30.74
N ASN A 229 12.19 8.08 31.54
CA ASN A 229 12.81 7.27 32.58
C ASN A 229 12.87 5.77 32.21
N TYR A 230 12.81 5.42 30.92
CA TYR A 230 12.88 4.02 30.47
C TYR A 230 14.09 3.31 31.08
N GLN A 231 13.87 2.11 31.62
CA GLN A 231 14.87 1.32 32.37
C GLN A 231 15.54 2.09 33.53
N GLY A 232 14.85 3.05 34.14
CA GLY A 232 15.34 3.79 35.31
C GLY A 232 16.45 4.78 34.98
N ARG A 233 16.59 5.19 33.71
CA ARG A 233 17.69 6.03 33.22
C ARG A 233 17.88 7.33 33.99
N LYS A 234 16.80 7.94 34.48
CA LYS A 234 16.82 9.17 35.30
C LYS A 234 16.73 8.84 36.80
N ASN A 235 15.83 7.93 37.16
CA ASN A 235 15.60 7.50 38.53
C ASN A 235 15.11 6.05 38.55
N SER A 236 15.92 5.14 39.08
CA SER A 236 15.61 3.70 39.15
C SER A 236 14.47 3.34 40.11
N SER A 237 14.09 4.21 41.04
CA SER A 237 12.92 4.00 41.92
C SER A 237 11.63 4.65 41.38
N GLY A 238 11.78 5.50 40.36
CA GLY A 238 10.67 6.15 39.69
C GLY A 238 9.95 5.22 38.72
N SER A 239 8.75 5.60 38.28
CA SER A 239 8.07 4.92 37.18
C SER A 239 8.91 5.01 35.90
N HIS A 240 9.18 3.88 35.23
CA HIS A 240 9.98 3.90 34.00
C HIS A 240 9.18 4.41 32.79
N ILE A 241 7.89 4.08 32.78
CA ILE A 241 6.90 4.56 31.82
C ILE A 241 5.79 5.28 32.59
N VAL A 242 5.36 6.43 32.11
CA VAL A 242 4.23 7.20 32.66
C VAL A 242 3.27 7.52 31.53
N LEU A 243 1.99 7.23 31.71
CA LEU A 243 0.96 7.71 30.79
C LEU A 243 0.36 9.01 31.32
N TYR A 244 0.00 9.90 30.42
CA TYR A 244 -0.64 11.17 30.72
C TYR A 244 -2.00 11.23 30.05
N THR A 245 -3.01 11.63 30.80
CA THR A 245 -4.33 11.98 30.26
C THR A 245 -4.30 13.35 29.59
N HIS A 246 -5.40 13.73 28.91
CA HIS A 246 -5.53 15.06 28.29
C HIS A 246 -5.51 16.21 29.30
N ASP A 247 -5.91 15.97 30.55
CA ASP A 247 -5.80 16.91 31.68
C ASP A 247 -4.51 16.74 32.50
N ASN A 248 -3.51 16.04 31.94
CA ASN A 248 -2.17 15.88 32.50
C ASN A 248 -2.13 15.15 33.85
N ILE A 249 -3.08 14.24 34.10
CA ILE A 249 -3.01 13.30 35.23
C ILE A 249 -2.01 12.20 34.90
N GLU A 250 -1.13 11.92 35.86
CA GLU A 250 -0.11 10.89 35.72
C GLU A 250 -0.68 9.51 36.04
N ILE A 251 -0.39 8.55 35.17
CA ILE A 251 -0.63 7.13 35.38
C ILE A 251 0.73 6.45 35.44
N GLN A 252 1.18 6.14 36.65
CA GLN A 252 2.48 5.52 36.89
C GLN A 252 2.40 4.03 36.55
N TRP A 253 2.75 3.69 35.31
CA TRP A 253 2.76 2.32 34.82
C TRP A 253 3.83 1.46 35.47
N GLY A 254 5.02 2.04 35.69
CA GLY A 254 6.21 1.34 36.17
C GLY A 254 7.10 0.87 35.03
N ALA A 255 7.71 -0.30 35.21
CA ALA A 255 8.57 -0.97 34.25
C ALA A 255 7.84 -1.30 32.93
N GLU A 256 8.64 -1.47 31.88
CA GLU A 256 8.20 -1.99 30.60
C GLU A 256 7.50 -3.36 30.71
N LEU A 257 6.72 -3.70 29.68
CA LEU A 257 6.01 -4.98 29.63
C LEU A 257 6.99 -6.14 29.84
N ASP A 258 6.53 -7.14 30.59
CA ASP A 258 7.24 -8.36 30.98
C ASP A 258 8.46 -8.14 31.90
N ALA A 259 8.75 -6.90 32.32
CA ALA A 259 9.87 -6.58 33.22
C ALA A 259 9.48 -6.40 34.69
N TRP A 260 8.20 -6.58 35.05
CA TRP A 260 7.68 -6.35 36.41
C TRP A 260 8.43 -7.11 37.52
N GLN A 261 8.87 -8.34 37.26
CA GLN A 261 9.61 -9.17 38.23
C GLN A 261 10.91 -8.52 38.69
N LYS A 262 11.64 -7.91 37.74
CA LYS A 262 12.93 -7.28 38.00
C LYS A 262 12.81 -6.11 38.98
N TYR A 263 11.66 -5.46 39.01
CA TYR A 263 11.40 -4.25 39.79
C TYR A 263 10.38 -4.47 40.91
N LEU A 264 9.97 -5.73 41.16
CA LEU A 264 9.00 -6.11 42.20
C LEU A 264 7.68 -5.35 42.10
N GLU A 265 7.23 -5.08 40.88
CA GLU A 265 5.97 -4.39 40.60
C GLU A 265 4.82 -5.38 40.36
N SER A 266 3.59 -4.88 40.36
CA SER A 266 2.41 -5.60 39.85
C SER A 266 2.66 -6.18 38.46
N THR A 267 2.06 -7.34 38.17
CA THR A 267 2.12 -7.91 36.82
C THR A 267 1.41 -6.99 35.81
N ASP A 268 1.77 -7.08 34.53
CA ASP A 268 1.13 -6.26 33.49
C ASP A 268 -0.38 -6.47 33.42
N GLU A 269 -0.85 -7.69 33.67
CA GLU A 269 -2.29 -7.99 33.71
C GLU A 269 -2.97 -7.38 34.95
N GLN A 270 -2.30 -7.34 36.10
CA GLN A 270 -2.81 -6.64 37.29
C GLN A 270 -2.86 -5.12 37.04
N LYS A 271 -1.83 -4.54 36.40
CA LYS A 271 -1.78 -3.13 36.02
C LYS A 271 -2.94 -2.77 35.09
N LEU A 272 -3.16 -3.56 34.04
CA LEU A 272 -4.29 -3.37 33.12
C LEU A 272 -5.63 -3.54 33.84
N ALA A 273 -5.80 -4.60 34.65
CA ALA A 273 -7.04 -4.81 35.37
C ALA A 273 -7.36 -3.66 36.35
N LYS A 274 -6.34 -3.10 37.01
CA LYS A 274 -6.49 -1.92 37.88
C LYS A 274 -6.88 -0.68 37.08
N LEU A 275 -6.21 -0.43 35.96
CA LEU A 275 -6.48 0.72 35.08
C LEU A 275 -7.89 0.65 34.46
N TYR A 276 -8.26 -0.49 33.89
CA TYR A 276 -9.60 -0.71 33.33
C TYR A 276 -10.68 -0.74 34.41
N GLY A 277 -10.40 -1.30 35.59
CA GLY A 277 -11.31 -1.24 36.73
C GLY A 277 -11.63 0.19 37.14
N TYR A 278 -10.59 1.02 37.29
CA TYR A 278 -10.75 2.45 37.56
C TYR A 278 -11.54 3.17 36.46
N TYR A 279 -11.19 2.93 35.19
CA TYR A 279 -11.88 3.53 34.05
C TYR A 279 -13.36 3.15 33.98
N LYS A 280 -13.71 1.88 34.22
CA LYS A 280 -15.11 1.42 34.22
C LYS A 280 -15.91 1.98 35.39
N GLU A 281 -15.30 2.11 36.57
CA GLU A 281 -15.95 2.65 37.75
C GLU A 281 -16.21 4.16 37.61
N LYS A 282 -15.26 4.90 37.05
CA LYS A 282 -15.33 6.38 36.97
C LYS A 282 -15.86 6.91 35.64
N GLY A 283 -15.81 6.12 34.57
CA GLY A 283 -16.16 6.51 33.18
C GLY A 283 -15.11 7.38 32.47
N THR A 284 -14.03 7.76 33.16
CA THR A 284 -12.94 8.60 32.66
C THR A 284 -11.69 8.40 33.50
N LEU A 285 -10.52 8.67 32.91
CA LEU A 285 -9.26 8.75 33.64
C LEU A 285 -8.99 10.16 34.21
N SER A 286 -9.82 11.15 33.84
CA SER A 286 -9.62 12.58 34.11
C SER A 286 -10.28 13.06 35.43
N GLY A 287 -9.79 14.19 35.98
CA GLY A 287 -10.51 15.10 36.87
C GLY A 287 -10.76 14.71 38.33
N ARG A 288 -10.12 13.66 38.88
CA ARG A 288 -10.46 13.18 40.25
C ARG A 288 -9.30 12.81 41.17
N VAL A 289 -8.09 12.65 40.64
CA VAL A 289 -6.92 12.20 41.41
C VAL A 289 -5.68 12.95 40.96
N GLN A 290 -4.69 13.06 41.84
CA GLN A 290 -3.39 13.65 41.48
C GLN A 290 -2.60 12.73 40.53
N PHE A 291 -2.67 11.42 40.77
CA PHE A 291 -2.06 10.39 39.92
C PHE A 291 -2.73 9.02 40.18
N ILE A 292 -2.55 8.08 39.25
CA ILE A 292 -2.95 6.69 39.36
C ILE A 292 -1.68 5.83 39.41
N ASN A 293 -1.37 5.23 40.56
CA ASN A 293 -0.23 4.31 40.68
C ASN A 293 -0.63 2.87 40.36
N LEU A 294 0.00 2.28 39.35
CA LEU A 294 -0.25 0.90 38.94
C LEU A 294 0.83 -0.09 39.43
N ARG A 295 1.93 0.39 40.03
CA ARG A 295 3.06 -0.45 40.47
C ARG A 295 2.72 -1.33 41.68
N ASP A 296 1.90 -0.79 42.57
CA ASP A 296 1.26 -1.38 43.76
C ASP A 296 0.79 -2.84 43.67
N PRO A 297 1.56 -3.92 44.00
CA PRO A 297 0.99 -5.27 43.98
C PRO A 297 -0.19 -5.32 44.95
N ARG A 298 -1.34 -5.83 44.48
CA ARG A 298 -2.59 -5.89 45.27
C ARG A 298 -2.48 -6.75 46.52
N ASP A 299 -1.43 -7.58 46.60
CA ASP A 299 -1.16 -8.47 47.70
C ASP A 299 0.18 -8.08 48.32
N ASN A 300 0.17 -7.72 49.61
CA ASN A 300 1.34 -7.85 50.46
C ASN A 300 1.88 -9.27 50.26
N ILE A 301 2.91 -9.44 49.45
CA ILE A 301 3.69 -10.69 49.46
C ILE A 301 4.24 -10.74 50.88
N PRO A 302 3.79 -11.67 51.76
CA PRO A 302 4.41 -11.80 53.06
C PRO A 302 5.88 -12.09 52.78
N LEU A 303 6.74 -11.16 53.20
CA LEU A 303 8.17 -11.40 53.22
C LEU A 303 8.39 -12.73 53.95
N PRO A 304 9.30 -13.60 53.48
CA PRO A 304 9.72 -14.73 54.28
C PRO A 304 10.08 -14.18 55.65
N ILE A 305 9.38 -14.65 56.68
CA ILE A 305 9.83 -14.44 58.05
C ILE A 305 11.17 -15.16 58.11
N ASP A 306 12.25 -14.41 58.03
CA ASP A 306 13.58 -14.92 58.36
C ASP A 306 13.49 -15.40 59.80
N ARG A 307 13.29 -16.71 59.95
CA ARG A 307 13.48 -17.41 61.21
C ARG A 307 14.98 -17.72 61.30
N TYR A 308 15.77 -16.78 61.79
CA TYR A 308 17.01 -17.05 62.52
C TYR A 308 17.30 -15.94 63.52
#